data_AF-A0A0F9APP7-F1
#
_entry.id   AF-A0A0F9APP7-F1
#
_cell.length_a   1.000
_cell.length_b   1.000
_cell.length_c   1.000
_cell.angle_alpha   90.00
_cell.angle_beta   90.00
_cell.angle_gamma   90.00
#
_symmetry.space_group_name_H-M   'P 1'
#
loop_
_entity.id
_entity.type
_entity.pdbx_description
1 polymer ?
#
loop_
_entity_poly.entity_id
_entity_poly.type
_entity_poly.pdbx_seq_one_letter_code
_entity_poly.pdbx_strand_id
1 'polypeptide(L)'
;MPSSWVNSKLAKVAMDLKSFVQLKKNPKIPDFRPGDSVRVMARVVEGERERLQAFEGVVIRKRRGGVNSNFTVRRVSHGIGVERTFMLHSPRLDSVKVTRVGRVRRAKLYYLRQLVGKKARIRVGSRDRFEELTREVADEDVGAADELEIEAEVAEKEEAEGEAEGEAEEVEGEAEAEEPTAETEEEVKAEPEEAEEAGETAAEAEEEVKPEPEEAEPKPDEDKASAE
;
A
#
# COMPACT_ATOMS: atom_id res chain seq x y z
N MET A 1 18.88 -68.07 5.40
CA MET A 1 19.85 -66.95 5.26
C MET A 1 19.07 -65.70 4.88
N PRO A 2 19.30 -64.54 5.53
CA PRO A 2 18.58 -63.31 5.21
C PRO A 2 19.24 -62.57 4.03
N SER A 3 18.58 -62.55 2.87
CA SER A 3 19.01 -61.69 1.75
C SER A 3 18.55 -60.25 1.98
N SER A 4 19.32 -59.51 2.77
CA SER A 4 19.17 -58.06 2.91
C SER A 4 19.61 -57.34 1.63
N TRP A 5 18.66 -56.94 0.79
CA TRP A 5 18.92 -55.95 -0.26
C TRP A 5 17.98 -54.76 -0.12
N VAL A 6 18.30 -53.90 0.85
CA VAL A 6 17.57 -52.65 1.08
C VAL A 6 17.99 -51.65 0.01
N ASN A 7 17.09 -51.48 -0.96
CA ASN A 7 17.15 -50.49 -2.02
C ASN A 7 17.35 -49.07 -1.43
N SER A 8 18.53 -48.47 -1.60
CA SER A 8 18.95 -47.26 -0.86
C SER A 8 19.76 -46.25 -1.69
N LYS A 9 19.51 -46.16 -3.00
CA LYS A 9 20.08 -45.09 -3.86
C LYS A 9 19.07 -44.14 -4.53
N LEU A 10 17.77 -44.46 -4.55
CA LEU A 10 16.74 -43.54 -5.08
C LEU A 10 16.14 -42.57 -4.05
N ALA A 11 16.37 -42.79 -2.75
CA ALA A 11 15.77 -41.96 -1.69
C ALA A 11 16.46 -40.59 -1.48
N LYS A 12 17.57 -40.29 -2.18
CA LYS A 12 18.41 -39.11 -1.92
C LYS A 12 18.22 -37.94 -2.89
N VAL A 13 17.29 -38.04 -3.85
CA VAL A 13 16.96 -36.95 -4.80
C VAL A 13 15.45 -36.65 -4.82
N ALA A 14 14.76 -36.92 -3.71
CA ALA A 14 13.51 -36.22 -3.43
C ALA A 14 13.85 -34.79 -2.97
N MET A 15 14.08 -33.88 -3.92
CA MET A 15 14.11 -32.44 -3.63
C MET A 15 12.76 -32.08 -3.01
N ASP A 16 12.75 -31.78 -1.71
CA ASP A 16 11.53 -31.38 -1.01
C ASP A 16 11.03 -30.07 -1.63
N LEU A 17 9.84 -30.12 -2.25
CA LEU A 17 9.26 -28.96 -2.94
C LEU A 17 9.06 -27.75 -2.01
N LYS A 18 9.05 -27.96 -0.68
CA LYS A 18 9.04 -26.89 0.33
C LYS A 18 10.35 -26.11 0.43
N SER A 19 11.51 -26.66 0.04
CA SER A 19 12.79 -25.95 0.14
C SER A 19 12.95 -24.89 -0.95
N PHE A 20 12.37 -25.12 -2.13
CA PHE A 20 12.35 -24.16 -3.25
C PHE A 20 11.43 -22.97 -3.00
N VAL A 21 10.25 -23.20 -2.44
CA VAL A 21 9.30 -22.12 -2.11
C VAL A 21 9.57 -21.64 -0.67
N GLN A 22 10.67 -20.91 -0.50
CA GLN A 22 11.00 -20.27 0.78
C GLN A 22 9.87 -19.32 1.20
N LEU A 23 9.21 -19.65 2.30
CA LEU A 23 8.01 -18.94 2.73
C LEU A 23 8.38 -17.69 3.54
N LYS A 24 8.82 -16.62 2.86
CA LYS A 24 9.11 -15.33 3.49
C LYS A 24 7.84 -14.81 4.19
N LYS A 25 7.89 -14.65 5.51
CA LYS A 25 6.87 -13.92 6.27
C LYS A 25 7.15 -12.43 6.05
N ASN A 26 6.15 -11.66 5.62
CA ASN A 26 6.26 -10.20 5.66
C ASN A 26 6.17 -9.78 7.14
N PRO A 27 7.18 -9.10 7.71
CA PRO A 27 7.15 -8.73 9.12
C PRO A 27 6.16 -7.60 9.42
N LYS A 28 5.83 -6.74 8.43
CA LYS A 28 4.81 -5.66 8.48
C LYS A 28 3.35 -6.16 8.59
N ILE A 29 3.16 -7.39 9.07
CA ILE A 29 1.88 -8.09 9.24
C ILE A 29 1.84 -8.77 10.63
N PRO A 30 1.16 -8.15 11.63
CA PRO A 30 1.05 -8.69 12.99
C PRO A 30 0.07 -9.89 13.06
N ASP A 31 0.04 -10.68 14.14
CA ASP A 31 -0.84 -11.87 14.23
C ASP A 31 -2.31 -11.56 14.61
N PHE A 32 -2.95 -10.67 13.86
CA PHE A 32 -4.37 -10.34 13.98
C PHE A 32 -5.29 -11.57 13.85
N ARG A 33 -6.48 -11.51 14.44
CA ARG A 33 -7.44 -12.63 14.50
C ARG A 33 -8.75 -12.29 13.78
N PRO A 34 -9.56 -13.29 13.38
CA PRO A 34 -10.92 -13.04 12.91
C PRO A 34 -11.71 -12.25 13.97
N GLY A 35 -12.39 -11.20 13.53
CA GLY A 35 -13.12 -10.26 14.39
C GLY A 35 -12.42 -8.93 14.64
N ASP A 36 -11.11 -8.86 14.40
CA ASP A 36 -10.35 -7.61 14.46
C ASP A 36 -10.62 -6.77 13.19
N SER A 37 -10.64 -5.44 13.35
CA SER A 37 -10.64 -4.48 12.23
C SER A 37 -9.21 -4.18 11.82
N VAL A 38 -8.95 -4.23 10.52
CA VAL A 38 -7.62 -4.01 9.92
C VAL A 38 -7.72 -3.04 8.76
N ARG A 39 -6.71 -2.18 8.62
CA ARG A 39 -6.42 -1.39 7.44
C ARG A 39 -5.30 -2.09 6.66
N VAL A 40 -5.64 -2.62 5.50
CA VAL A 40 -4.73 -3.33 4.60
C VAL A 40 -4.23 -2.37 3.53
N MET A 41 -2.92 -2.26 3.35
CA MET A 41 -2.32 -1.56 2.22
C MET A 41 -1.96 -2.60 1.15
N ALA A 42 -2.58 -2.51 -0.03
CA ALA A 42 -2.35 -3.42 -1.14
C ALA A 42 -1.87 -2.67 -2.37
N ARG A 43 -0.84 -3.19 -3.04
CA ARG A 43 -0.36 -2.67 -4.32
C ARG A 43 -1.34 -3.08 -5.43
N VAL A 44 -1.88 -2.08 -6.11
CA VAL A 44 -2.77 -2.23 -7.26
C VAL A 44 -1.99 -1.73 -8.48
N VAL A 45 -1.88 -2.60 -9.48
CA VAL A 45 -1.20 -2.31 -10.75
C VAL A 45 -2.26 -1.95 -11.78
N GLU A 46 -2.20 -0.74 -12.31
CA GLU A 46 -3.13 -0.18 -13.30
C GLU A 46 -2.33 0.16 -14.55
N GLY A 47 -2.14 -0.85 -15.42
CA GLY A 47 -1.23 -0.77 -16.57
C GLY A 47 0.22 -0.71 -16.10
N GLU A 48 0.89 0.40 -16.42
CA GLU A 48 2.29 0.66 -16.07
C GLU A 48 2.46 1.31 -14.69
N ARG A 49 1.38 1.80 -14.07
CA ARG A 49 1.44 2.53 -12.79
C ARG A 49 1.06 1.62 -11.62
N GLU A 50 1.88 1.61 -10.58
CA GLU A 50 1.55 0.98 -9.30
C GLU A 50 1.07 2.03 -8.28
N ARG A 51 0.06 1.68 -7.49
CA ARG A 51 -0.41 2.52 -6.37
C ARG A 51 -0.79 1.69 -5.15
N LEU A 52 -0.59 2.25 -3.95
CA LEU A 52 -1.04 1.65 -2.70
C LEU A 52 -2.51 2.01 -2.43
N GLN A 53 -3.40 1.03 -2.52
CA GLN A 53 -4.81 1.19 -2.16
C GLN A 53 -5.06 0.66 -0.74
N ALA A 54 -5.57 1.53 0.13
CA ALA A 54 -6.03 1.15 1.45
C ALA A 54 -7.40 0.45 1.40
N PHE A 55 -7.51 -0.73 2.00
CA PHE A 55 -8.76 -1.44 2.25
C PHE A 55 -8.94 -1.69 3.74
N GLU A 56 -9.80 -0.90 4.38
CA GLU A 56 -10.15 -1.09 5.79
C GLU A 56 -11.43 -1.92 5.94
N GLY A 57 -11.45 -2.85 6.90
CA GLY A 57 -12.65 -3.59 7.29
C GLY A 57 -12.41 -4.64 8.36
N VAL A 58 -13.41 -5.46 8.62
CA VAL A 58 -13.37 -6.54 9.63
C VAL A 58 -12.86 -7.83 9.02
N VAL A 59 -11.91 -8.51 9.66
CA VAL A 59 -11.45 -9.84 9.26
C VAL A 59 -12.52 -10.88 9.57
N ILE A 60 -13.18 -11.43 8.54
CA ILE A 60 -14.22 -12.46 8.70
C ILE A 60 -13.67 -13.89 8.73
N ARG A 61 -12.45 -14.10 8.23
CA ARG A 61 -11.78 -15.39 8.11
C ARG A 61 -10.26 -15.18 8.07
N LYS A 62 -9.50 -16.00 8.79
CA LYS A 62 -8.06 -16.23 8.60
C LYS A 62 -7.84 -17.73 8.38
N ARG A 63 -7.16 -18.12 7.31
CA ARG A 63 -6.77 -19.51 7.00
C ARG A 63 -5.26 -19.62 7.13
N ARG A 64 -4.80 -20.51 8.02
CA ARG A 64 -3.41 -20.98 8.05
C ARG A 64 -3.31 -22.19 7.12
N GLY A 65 -2.29 -22.23 6.26
CA GLY A 65 -2.18 -23.24 5.19
C GLY A 65 -0.86 -23.20 4.42
N GLY A 66 0.25 -22.87 5.09
CA GLY A 66 1.56 -22.67 4.46
C GLY A 66 1.51 -21.55 3.42
N VAL A 67 1.99 -21.82 2.21
CA VAL A 67 1.94 -20.91 1.05
C VAL A 67 0.55 -20.32 0.83
N ASN A 68 -0.50 -21.14 0.94
CA ASN A 68 -1.89 -20.76 0.67
C ASN A 68 -2.61 -20.17 1.90
N SER A 69 -1.86 -19.54 2.81
CA SER A 69 -2.42 -18.82 3.96
C SER A 69 -3.01 -17.48 3.52
N ASN A 70 -4.29 -17.27 3.82
CA ASN A 70 -5.04 -16.11 3.36
C ASN A 70 -6.04 -15.63 4.41
N PHE A 71 -6.52 -14.40 4.27
CA PHE A 71 -7.53 -13.81 5.13
C PHE A 71 -8.52 -12.99 4.30
N THR A 72 -9.78 -12.95 4.74
CA THR A 72 -10.85 -12.21 4.06
C THR A 72 -11.29 -11.05 4.95
N VAL A 73 -11.25 -9.84 4.41
CA VAL A 73 -11.68 -8.60 5.05
C VAL A 73 -13.01 -8.19 4.43
N ARG A 74 -13.99 -7.80 5.26
CA ARG A 74 -15.33 -7.35 4.87
C ARG A 74 -15.55 -5.90 5.32
N ARG A 75 -16.06 -5.07 4.43
CA ARG A 75 -16.55 -3.71 4.71
C ARG A 75 -17.89 -3.49 4.00
N VAL A 76 -18.74 -2.65 4.56
CA VAL A 76 -19.84 -2.05 3.80
C VAL A 76 -19.37 -0.68 3.32
N SER A 77 -19.45 -0.42 2.02
CA SER A 77 -19.07 0.85 1.39
C SER A 77 -20.20 1.27 0.45
N HIS A 78 -20.71 2.50 0.58
CA HIS A 78 -21.84 2.99 -0.21
C HIS A 78 -23.04 2.01 -0.22
N GLY A 79 -23.40 1.48 0.95
CA GLY A 79 -24.47 0.46 1.11
C GLY A 79 -24.11 -0.97 0.67
N ILE A 80 -23.09 -1.15 -0.18
CA ILE A 80 -22.71 -2.44 -0.76
C ILE A 80 -21.69 -3.16 0.14
N GLY A 81 -21.92 -4.44 0.40
CA GLY A 81 -21.02 -5.29 1.20
C GLY A 81 -19.86 -5.85 0.38
N VAL A 82 -18.70 -5.20 0.44
CA VAL A 82 -17.47 -5.59 -0.27
C VAL A 82 -16.64 -6.55 0.58
N GLU A 83 -16.18 -7.64 -0.03
CA GLU A 83 -15.22 -8.58 0.57
C GLU A 83 -13.98 -8.71 -0.31
N ARG A 84 -12.79 -8.59 0.27
CA ARG A 84 -11.51 -8.86 -0.41
C ARG A 84 -10.74 -9.93 0.36
N THR A 85 -10.14 -10.86 -0.37
CA THR A 85 -9.28 -11.91 0.21
C THR A 85 -7.84 -11.65 -0.17
N PHE A 86 -6.97 -11.53 0.82
CA PHE A 86 -5.55 -11.27 0.68
C PHE A 86 -4.74 -12.50 1.11
N MET A 87 -3.65 -12.79 0.40
CA MET A 87 -2.66 -13.81 0.77
C MET A 87 -1.62 -13.20 1.70
N LEU A 88 -1.29 -13.87 2.81
CA LEU A 88 -0.35 -13.36 3.82
C LEU A 88 1.10 -13.24 3.33
N HIS A 89 1.44 -13.98 2.26
CA HIS A 89 2.79 -14.05 1.69
C HIS A 89 2.87 -13.48 0.27
N SER A 90 1.88 -12.69 -0.17
CA SER A 90 1.90 -12.09 -1.51
C SER A 90 2.71 -10.80 -1.52
N PRO A 91 3.58 -10.56 -2.51
CA PRO A 91 4.30 -9.29 -2.65
C PRO A 91 3.37 -8.10 -2.95
N ARG A 92 2.11 -8.35 -3.35
CA ARG A 92 1.09 -7.30 -3.51
C ARG A 92 0.50 -6.81 -2.18
N LEU A 93 0.79 -7.49 -1.07
CA LEU A 93 0.35 -7.10 0.27
C LEU A 93 1.51 -6.40 0.98
N ASP A 94 1.39 -5.08 1.10
CA ASP A 94 2.48 -4.22 1.57
C ASP A 94 2.57 -4.22 3.11
N SER A 95 1.49 -3.80 3.77
CA SER A 95 1.40 -3.71 5.23
C SER A 95 -0.03 -3.91 5.75
N VAL A 96 -0.17 -4.36 6.99
CA VAL A 96 -1.48 -4.54 7.66
C VAL A 96 -1.45 -3.91 9.04
N LYS A 97 -2.15 -2.78 9.22
CA LYS A 97 -2.26 -2.11 10.51
C LYS A 97 -3.60 -2.46 11.18
N VAL A 98 -3.58 -2.88 12.43
CA VAL A 98 -4.80 -3.24 13.20
C VAL A 98 -5.43 -1.95 13.72
N THR A 99 -6.66 -1.62 13.33
CA THR A 99 -7.35 -0.40 13.80
C THR A 99 -8.17 -0.64 15.06
N ARG A 100 -8.63 -1.88 15.30
CA ARG A 100 -9.40 -2.23 16.50
C ARG A 100 -9.46 -3.73 16.75
N VAL A 101 -9.19 -4.17 17.97
CA VAL A 101 -9.39 -5.57 18.39
C VAL A 101 -10.86 -5.87 18.67
N GLY A 102 -11.36 -7.00 18.18
CA GLY A 102 -12.74 -7.47 18.35
C GLY A 102 -12.87 -8.72 19.21
N ARG A 103 -13.87 -8.75 20.09
CA ARG A 103 -14.23 -9.94 20.88
C ARG A 103 -15.29 -10.76 20.16
N VAL A 104 -14.86 -11.83 19.50
CA VAL A 104 -15.75 -12.81 18.83
C VAL A 104 -15.57 -14.22 19.41
N ARG A 105 -16.59 -15.07 19.25
CA ARG A 105 -16.59 -16.48 19.68
C ARG A 105 -16.35 -17.50 18.55
N ARG A 106 -16.47 -17.08 17.29
CA ARG A 106 -16.38 -17.95 16.10
C ARG A 106 -15.13 -17.62 15.29
N ALA A 107 -14.46 -18.63 14.75
CA ALA A 107 -13.28 -18.45 13.87
C ALA A 107 -13.62 -18.02 12.42
N LYS A 108 -14.88 -18.18 12.01
CA LYS A 108 -15.42 -17.72 10.73
C LYS A 108 -16.68 -16.89 11.01
N LEU A 109 -16.70 -15.65 10.55
CA LEU A 109 -17.74 -14.65 10.86
C LEU A 109 -18.70 -14.42 9.70
N TYR A 110 -18.99 -15.45 8.91
CA TYR A 110 -19.86 -15.34 7.72
C TYR A 110 -21.27 -14.84 8.03
N TYR A 111 -21.73 -14.94 9.28
CA TYR A 111 -23.00 -14.35 9.73
C TYR A 111 -23.03 -12.81 9.57
N LEU A 112 -21.87 -12.13 9.55
CA LEU A 112 -21.77 -10.68 9.27
C LEU A 112 -22.13 -10.31 7.82
N ARG A 113 -22.42 -11.29 6.95
CA ARG A 113 -23.00 -11.05 5.62
C ARG A 113 -24.49 -10.72 5.69
N GLN A 114 -25.20 -11.33 6.63
CA GLN A 114 -26.64 -11.20 6.83
C GLN A 114 -27.02 -10.11 7.84
N LEU A 115 -26.05 -9.63 8.63
CA LEU A 115 -26.27 -8.58 9.63
C LEU A 115 -25.89 -7.21 9.08
N VAL A 116 -26.72 -6.20 9.36
CA VAL A 116 -26.54 -4.81 8.95
C VAL A 116 -26.64 -3.88 10.17
N GLY A 117 -26.00 -2.71 10.09
CA GLY A 117 -26.08 -1.65 11.10
C GLY A 117 -25.66 -2.10 12.50
N LYS A 118 -26.47 -1.75 13.52
CA LYS A 118 -26.18 -2.05 14.93
C LYS A 118 -25.97 -3.55 15.20
N LYS A 119 -26.62 -4.45 14.45
CA LYS A 119 -26.49 -5.92 14.62
C LYS A 119 -25.13 -6.45 14.14
N ALA A 120 -24.49 -5.79 13.17
CA ALA A 120 -23.17 -6.18 12.65
C ALA A 120 -22.00 -5.74 13.56
N ARG A 121 -22.25 -4.88 14.57
CA ARG A 121 -21.21 -4.30 15.42
C ARG A 121 -20.59 -5.36 16.35
N ILE A 122 -19.29 -5.61 16.19
CA ILE A 122 -18.51 -6.47 17.10
C ILE A 122 -18.18 -5.74 18.40
N ARG A 123 -18.27 -6.46 19.53
CA ARG A 123 -17.86 -5.96 20.86
C ARG A 123 -16.35 -5.72 20.90
N VAL A 124 -15.90 -4.66 21.56
CA VAL A 124 -14.47 -4.35 21.73
C VAL A 124 -13.76 -5.52 22.44
N GLY A 125 -12.53 -5.81 22.02
CA GLY A 125 -11.64 -6.80 22.63
C GLY A 125 -10.90 -6.29 23.86
N SER A 126 -9.91 -7.06 24.32
CA SER A 126 -8.95 -6.62 25.34
C SER A 126 -8.06 -5.52 24.78
N ARG A 127 -7.75 -4.52 25.61
CA ARG A 127 -6.86 -3.40 25.27
C ARG A 127 -5.41 -3.86 25.13
N ASP A 128 -4.97 -4.71 26.04
CA ASP A 128 -3.61 -5.27 26.13
C ASP A 128 -3.14 -5.87 24.78
N ARG A 129 -4.01 -6.64 24.10
CA ARG A 129 -3.71 -7.20 22.78
C ARG A 129 -3.63 -6.16 21.66
N PHE A 130 -4.36 -5.04 21.78
CA PHE A 130 -4.24 -3.96 20.81
C PHE A 130 -2.86 -3.30 20.93
N GLU A 131 -2.41 -3.06 22.16
CA GLU A 131 -1.09 -2.48 22.44
C GLU A 131 0.05 -3.42 22.01
N GLU A 132 -0.09 -4.73 22.24
CA GLU A 132 0.80 -5.79 21.71
C GLU A 132 0.89 -5.74 20.16
N LEU A 133 -0.24 -5.84 19.45
CA LEU A 133 -0.30 -5.82 17.98
C LEU A 133 0.14 -4.48 17.36
N THR A 134 0.13 -3.40 18.13
CA THR A 134 0.62 -2.08 17.66
C THR A 134 2.13 -1.98 17.84
N ARG A 135 2.67 -2.50 18.96
CA ARG A 135 4.12 -2.59 19.21
C ARG A 135 4.82 -3.47 18.17
N GLU A 136 4.25 -4.65 17.85
CA GLU A 136 4.75 -5.56 16.79
C GLU A 136 4.98 -4.88 15.42
N VAL A 137 4.30 -3.76 15.13
CA VAL A 137 4.46 -3.00 13.88
C VAL A 137 5.31 -1.74 14.09
N ALA A 138 5.24 -1.11 15.26
CA ALA A 138 6.02 0.08 15.58
C ALA A 138 7.53 -0.22 15.64
N ASP A 139 7.92 -1.37 16.19
CA ASP A 139 9.32 -1.78 16.33
C ASP A 139 10.05 -1.93 14.96
N GLU A 140 9.31 -2.01 13.84
CA GLU A 140 9.87 -2.12 12.48
C GLU A 140 9.60 -0.92 11.55
N ASP A 141 8.57 -0.11 11.81
CA ASP A 141 8.44 1.19 11.12
C ASP A 141 9.57 2.16 11.57
N VAL A 142 10.16 1.97 12.76
CA VAL A 142 11.34 2.72 13.24
C VAL A 142 12.62 2.28 12.53
N GLY A 143 12.88 0.98 12.38
CA GLY A 143 14.09 0.50 11.70
C GLY A 143 14.18 0.92 10.22
N ALA A 144 13.04 1.15 9.57
CA ALA A 144 13.00 1.71 8.20
C ALA A 144 13.19 3.23 8.15
N ALA A 145 13.02 3.95 9.27
CA ALA A 145 13.43 5.35 9.40
C ALA A 145 14.94 5.41 9.68
N ASP A 146 15.44 4.58 10.61
CA ASP A 146 16.86 4.45 10.91
C ASP A 146 17.68 4.08 9.65
N GLU A 147 17.19 3.15 8.80
CA GLU A 147 17.83 2.80 7.52
C GLU A 147 17.90 4.00 6.55
N LEU A 148 16.86 4.84 6.47
CA LEU A 148 16.84 6.03 5.61
C LEU A 148 17.67 7.20 6.17
N GLU A 149 17.74 7.33 7.50
CA GLU A 149 18.62 8.30 8.17
C GLU A 149 20.09 7.89 7.98
N ILE A 150 20.42 6.59 8.04
CA ILE A 150 21.77 6.09 7.70
C ILE A 150 22.09 6.30 6.21
N GLU A 151 21.15 6.06 5.29
CA GLU A 151 21.37 6.37 3.86
C GLU A 151 21.59 7.88 3.61
N ALA A 152 20.92 8.76 4.36
CA ALA A 152 21.13 10.20 4.29
C ALA A 152 22.48 10.65 4.90
N GLU A 153 22.83 10.15 6.10
CA GLU A 153 24.13 10.45 6.74
C GLU A 153 25.33 9.92 5.94
N VAL A 154 25.17 8.79 5.23
CA VAL A 154 26.20 8.27 4.32
C VAL A 154 26.30 9.12 3.05
N ALA A 155 25.18 9.60 2.49
CA ALA A 155 25.21 10.50 1.33
C ALA A 155 25.86 11.86 1.65
N GLU A 156 25.49 12.51 2.76
CA GLU A 156 26.14 13.76 3.21
C GLU A 156 27.65 13.56 3.47
N LYS A 157 28.06 12.35 3.88
CA LYS A 157 29.47 12.02 4.11
C LYS A 157 30.24 11.73 2.81
N GLU A 158 29.62 11.11 1.82
CA GLU A 158 30.22 10.92 0.49
C GLU A 158 30.37 12.26 -0.27
N GLU A 159 29.43 13.20 -0.12
CA GLU A 159 29.59 14.57 -0.66
C GLU A 159 30.72 15.34 0.05
N ALA A 160 30.83 15.25 1.38
CA ALA A 160 31.91 15.87 2.15
C ALA A 160 33.31 15.26 1.88
N GLU A 161 33.40 13.98 1.53
CA GLU A 161 34.65 13.34 1.10
C GLU A 161 34.98 13.67 -0.37
N GLY A 162 33.99 13.89 -1.22
CA GLY A 162 34.17 14.31 -2.62
C GLY A 162 34.71 15.74 -2.78
N GLU A 163 34.32 16.68 -1.90
CA GLU A 163 34.89 18.03 -1.89
C GLU A 163 36.36 18.03 -1.42
N ALA A 164 36.76 17.10 -0.56
CA ALA A 164 38.12 17.00 -0.03
C ALA A 164 39.15 16.44 -1.03
N GLU A 165 38.73 15.65 -2.03
CA GLU A 165 39.62 15.21 -3.13
C GLU A 165 39.75 16.27 -4.24
N GLY A 166 38.80 17.21 -4.35
CA GLY A 166 38.83 18.32 -5.32
C GLY A 166 39.85 19.42 -5.00
N GLU A 167 40.22 19.60 -3.73
CA GLU A 167 41.14 20.66 -3.29
C GLU A 167 42.63 20.22 -3.30
N ALA A 168 42.92 18.99 -3.70
CA ALA A 168 44.27 18.40 -3.68
C ALA A 168 45.07 18.53 -5.00
N GLU A 169 44.47 19.06 -6.08
CA GLU A 169 45.11 19.17 -7.41
C GLU A 169 45.48 20.62 -7.84
N GLU A 170 45.40 21.63 -6.97
CA GLU A 170 45.67 23.04 -7.34
C GLU A 170 46.69 23.81 -6.47
N VAL A 171 47.79 23.19 -6.00
CA VAL A 171 48.92 23.96 -5.43
C VAL A 171 50.33 23.38 -5.72
N GLU A 172 50.86 23.53 -6.95
CA GLU A 172 52.30 23.77 -7.23
C GLU A 172 52.51 24.34 -8.65
N GLY A 173 53.11 25.54 -8.82
CA GLY A 173 53.72 25.93 -10.11
C GLY A 173 53.66 27.39 -10.58
N GLU A 174 54.50 28.26 -10.02
CA GLU A 174 54.83 29.59 -10.58
C GLU A 174 56.00 29.53 -11.59
N ALA A 175 56.19 30.46 -12.55
CA ALA A 175 55.29 31.33 -13.33
C ALA A 175 56.14 32.05 -14.42
N GLU A 176 55.58 32.43 -15.58
CA GLU A 176 56.25 33.40 -16.50
C GLU A 176 55.25 34.25 -17.29
N ALA A 177 55.69 35.42 -17.79
CA ALA A 177 54.82 36.58 -18.05
C ALA A 177 54.82 37.10 -19.50
N GLU A 178 53.75 37.79 -19.90
CA GLU A 178 53.84 38.98 -20.78
C GLU A 178 52.60 39.89 -20.67
N GLU A 179 52.84 41.20 -20.54
CA GLU A 179 51.91 42.31 -20.78
C GLU A 179 52.21 42.89 -22.19
N PRO A 180 51.34 43.67 -22.90
CA PRO A 180 50.58 44.78 -22.29
C PRO A 180 49.27 45.29 -22.98
N THR A 181 48.76 46.40 -22.43
CA THR A 181 47.96 47.49 -23.04
C THR A 181 46.46 47.31 -23.40
N ALA A 182 45.64 47.84 -22.48
CA ALA A 182 44.94 49.15 -22.63
C ALA A 182 43.51 49.28 -23.20
N GLU A 183 42.89 50.35 -22.70
CA GLU A 183 41.67 51.09 -23.14
C GLU A 183 40.32 50.72 -22.49
N THR A 184 39.43 51.72 -22.49
CA THR A 184 38.40 52.00 -21.45
C THR A 184 36.99 52.06 -22.09
N GLU A 185 36.00 52.55 -21.34
CA GLU A 185 34.56 52.79 -21.69
C GLU A 185 33.68 51.55 -21.40
N GLU A 186 32.73 51.53 -20.45
CA GLU A 186 31.63 52.44 -20.01
C GLU A 186 30.26 52.07 -20.65
N GLU A 187 29.15 52.53 -20.03
CA GLU A 187 27.73 52.18 -20.24
C GLU A 187 27.26 50.85 -19.60
N VAL A 188 26.48 50.76 -18.51
CA VAL A 188 25.40 51.57 -17.86
C VAL A 188 23.98 51.37 -18.43
N LYS A 189 23.20 50.46 -17.80
CA LYS A 189 21.77 50.59 -17.36
C LYS A 189 21.31 49.23 -16.79
N ALA A 190 20.87 49.07 -15.53
CA ALA A 190 19.80 49.73 -14.75
C ALA A 190 18.37 49.27 -15.13
N GLU A 191 17.88 48.22 -14.43
CA GLU A 191 16.68 48.15 -13.53
C GLU A 191 15.52 49.18 -13.64
N PRO A 192 14.32 48.94 -13.01
CA PRO A 192 13.52 47.71 -12.82
C PRO A 192 11.96 47.98 -12.96
N GLU A 193 11.14 47.52 -11.98
CA GLU A 193 9.66 47.63 -11.75
C GLU A 193 8.77 46.55 -12.43
N GLU A 194 7.90 45.78 -11.75
CA GLU A 194 6.73 46.08 -10.85
C GLU A 194 5.53 46.74 -11.60
N ALA A 195 4.23 46.47 -11.34
CA ALA A 195 3.48 45.41 -10.61
C ALA A 195 1.97 45.47 -10.98
N GLU A 196 1.15 44.47 -10.56
CA GLU A 196 -0.35 44.46 -10.48
C GLU A 196 -1.17 44.73 -11.80
N GLU A 197 -2.50 44.56 -11.94
CA GLU A 197 -3.62 44.07 -11.09
C GLU A 197 -4.72 43.36 -11.95
N ALA A 198 -5.93 43.15 -11.39
CA ALA A 198 -7.22 42.62 -11.91
C ALA A 198 -7.58 42.85 -13.42
N GLY A 199 -8.55 42.17 -14.07
CA GLY A 199 -9.74 41.39 -13.67
C GLY A 199 -10.74 41.31 -14.86
N GLU A 200 -12.00 40.89 -14.64
CA GLU A 200 -13.15 40.86 -15.61
C GLU A 200 -13.07 39.82 -16.77
N THR A 201 -13.78 38.68 -16.82
CA THR A 201 -15.24 38.31 -16.90
C THR A 201 -15.80 38.07 -18.33
N ALA A 202 -16.81 37.17 -18.42
CA ALA A 202 -17.62 36.74 -19.59
C ALA A 202 -17.00 35.67 -20.53
N ALA A 203 -17.77 34.75 -21.16
CA ALA A 203 -19.12 34.21 -20.92
C ALA A 203 -19.35 32.92 -21.78
N GLU A 204 -20.42 32.18 -21.49
CA GLU A 204 -21.13 31.18 -22.34
C GLU A 204 -20.37 29.96 -22.94
N ALA A 205 -20.77 28.76 -22.51
CA ALA A 205 -21.39 27.73 -23.38
C ALA A 205 -21.87 26.52 -22.55
N GLU A 206 -23.17 26.40 -22.32
CA GLU A 206 -23.79 25.17 -21.80
C GLU A 206 -24.21 24.27 -22.99
N GLU A 207 -23.92 22.96 -22.93
CA GLU A 207 -24.48 21.98 -23.87
C GLU A 207 -25.30 20.93 -23.11
N GLU A 208 -26.63 21.06 -23.20
CA GLU A 208 -27.60 20.13 -22.59
C GLU A 208 -27.67 18.81 -23.36
N VAL A 209 -27.18 17.72 -22.78
CA VAL A 209 -27.46 16.37 -23.29
C VAL A 209 -28.73 15.82 -22.64
N LYS A 210 -29.83 15.77 -23.41
CA LYS A 210 -31.12 15.19 -23.00
C LYS A 210 -31.03 13.67 -22.85
N PRO A 211 -31.55 13.06 -21.77
CA PRO A 211 -31.75 11.62 -21.70
C PRO A 211 -32.95 11.16 -22.56
N GLU A 212 -32.82 10.00 -23.19
CA GLU A 212 -33.88 9.36 -23.97
C GLU A 212 -35.01 8.81 -23.07
N PRO A 213 -36.27 8.72 -23.57
CA PRO A 213 -37.40 8.28 -22.78
C PRO A 213 -37.43 6.77 -22.53
N GLU A 214 -37.85 6.43 -21.31
CA GLU A 214 -38.03 5.10 -20.72
C GLU A 214 -39.05 4.23 -21.48
N GLU A 215 -38.67 3.02 -21.91
CA GLU A 215 -39.62 2.04 -22.48
C GLU A 215 -40.56 1.52 -21.38
N ALA A 216 -41.87 1.58 -21.64
CA ALA A 216 -42.89 1.31 -20.64
C ALA A 216 -43.02 -0.18 -20.28
N GLU A 217 -42.98 -0.50 -18.98
CA GLU A 217 -43.42 -1.80 -18.49
C GLU A 217 -44.94 -1.98 -18.72
N PRO A 218 -45.40 -3.16 -19.20
CA PRO A 218 -46.81 -3.43 -19.39
C PRO A 218 -47.54 -3.57 -18.04
N LYS A 219 -48.73 -2.97 -17.95
CA LYS A 219 -49.60 -3.10 -16.78
C LYS A 219 -50.02 -4.56 -16.58
N PRO A 220 -50.20 -5.04 -15.33
CA PRO A 220 -50.88 -6.30 -15.09
C PRO A 220 -52.37 -6.18 -15.44
N ASP A 221 -52.91 -7.16 -16.16
CA ASP A 221 -54.34 -7.26 -16.43
C ASP A 221 -55.10 -7.60 -15.13
N GLU A 222 -55.86 -6.65 -14.60
CA GLU A 222 -56.94 -6.91 -13.65
C GLU A 222 -58.22 -7.22 -14.42
N ASP A 223 -58.53 -8.50 -14.67
CA ASP A 223 -59.90 -8.90 -14.98
C ASP A 223 -60.21 -10.38 -14.71
N LYS A 224 -61.48 -10.67 -14.34
CA LYS A 224 -62.03 -11.96 -13.84
C LYS A 224 -61.57 -12.33 -12.42
N ALA A 225 -62.34 -12.09 -11.36
CA ALA A 225 -63.80 -12.11 -11.20
C ALA A 225 -64.46 -13.48 -11.53
N SER A 226 -64.68 -14.26 -10.46
CA SER A 226 -65.85 -15.13 -10.21
C SER A 226 -66.30 -16.16 -11.27
N ALA A 227 -65.75 -17.38 -11.15
CA ALA A 227 -66.39 -18.71 -11.29
C ALA A 227 -65.28 -19.73 -10.93
N GLU A 228 -65.49 -20.81 -10.17
CA GLU A 228 -66.67 -21.60 -9.82
C GLU A 228 -66.52 -22.17 -8.39
#